data_AF-A0A174P0B9-F1
#
_entry.id   AF-A0A174P0B9-F1
#
_cell.length_a   1.000
_cell.length_b   1.000
_cell.length_c   1.000
_cell.angle_alpha   90.00
_cell.angle_beta   90.00
_cell.angle_gamma   90.00
#
_symmetry.space_group_name_H-M   'P 1'
#
loop_
_entity.id
_entity.type
_entity.pdbx_description
1 polymer ?
#
loop_
_entity_poly.entity_id
_entity_poly.type
_entity_poly.pdbx_seq_one_letter_code
_entity_poly.pdbx_strand_id
1 'polypeptide(L)' 'MLIKVQFLKGDKPSGRAYTYRSDVLVKVGDKVQINSSAKGIVTEVDVPEEEVAAFADKVKSIVGLVEESEDKNEGTV' A
#
# COMPACT_ATOMS: atom_id res chain seq x y z
N MET A 1 -11.18 3.78 -1.71
CA MET A 1 -11.11 2.59 -0.83
C MET A 1 -10.14 2.85 0.31
N LEU A 2 -10.42 2.32 1.51
CA LEU A 2 -9.49 2.38 2.64
C LEU A 2 -8.73 1.07 2.75
N ILE A 3 -7.42 1.17 2.89
CA ILE A 3 -6.49 0.04 2.89
C ILE A 3 -5.50 0.16 4.03
N LYS A 4 -5.12 -0.96 4.65
CA LYS A 4 -4.13 -0.99 5.71
C LYS A 4 -2.80 -1.39 5.12
N VAL A 5 -1.86 -0.46 5.15
CA VAL A 5 -0.52 -0.62 4.58
C VAL A 5 0.50 -0.74 5.70
N GLN A 6 1.27 -1.81 5.70
CA GLN A 6 2.40 -1.99 6.60
C GLN A 6 3.68 -1.53 5.92
N PHE A 7 4.43 -0.65 6.61
CA PHE A 7 5.70 -0.15 6.08
C PHE A 7 6.72 -1.28 5.94
N LEU A 8 7.49 -1.20 4.84
CA LEU A 8 8.62 -2.08 4.60
C LEU A 8 9.90 -1.33 4.98
N LYS A 9 10.78 -1.99 5.75
CA LYS A 9 12.11 -1.47 6.05
C LYS A 9 13.13 -2.34 5.31
N GLY A 10 13.64 -1.83 4.19
CA GLY A 10 14.33 -2.65 3.19
C GLY A 10 13.30 -3.54 2.50
N ASP A 11 13.39 -4.85 2.74
CA ASP A 11 12.54 -5.86 2.11
C ASP A 11 11.66 -6.63 3.11
N LYS A 12 11.73 -6.29 4.40
CA LYS A 12 10.93 -6.95 5.43
C LYS A 12 9.80 -6.04 5.92
N PRO A 13 8.57 -6.57 6.08
CA PRO A 13 7.51 -5.87 6.79
C PRO A 13 7.99 -5.54 8.19
N SER A 14 8.13 -4.25 8.48
CA SER A 14 8.68 -3.77 9.74
C SER A 14 8.03 -2.46 10.11
N GLY A 15 7.29 -2.48 11.21
CA GLY A 15 6.57 -1.33 11.73
C GLY A 15 5.09 -1.59 11.90
N ARG A 16 4.32 -0.52 12.05
CA ARG A 16 2.87 -0.56 12.19
C ARG A 16 2.19 -0.51 10.82
N ALA A 17 1.05 -1.18 10.73
CA ALA A 17 0.13 -1.01 9.61
C ALA A 17 -0.69 0.26 9.86
N TYR A 18 -0.77 1.12 8.84
CA TYR A 18 -1.51 2.37 8.88
C TYR A 18 -2.54 2.37 7.78
N THR A 19 -3.69 3.01 8.04
CA THR A 19 -4.74 3.12 7.04
C THR A 19 -4.45 4.26 6.09
N TYR A 20 -4.49 3.96 4.79
CA TYR A 20 -4.37 4.89 3.70
C TYR A 20 -5.59 4.82 2.79
N ARG A 21 -5.85 5.92 2.09
CA ARG A 21 -6.82 5.96 1.01
C ARG A 21 -6.15 5.55 -0.30
N SER A 22 -6.80 4.65 -1.02
CA SER A 22 -6.40 4.27 -2.37
C SER A 22 -7.54 4.58 -3.34
N ASP A 23 -7.18 5.27 -4.42
CA ASP A 23 -8.04 5.51 -5.58
C ASP A 23 -7.97 4.34 -6.59
N VAL A 24 -6.98 3.45 -6.44
CA VAL A 24 -6.84 2.22 -7.22
C VAL A 24 -7.26 0.99 -6.42
N LEU A 25 -7.72 -0.04 -7.14
CA LEU A 25 -7.99 -1.35 -6.57
C LEU A 25 -6.65 -2.05 -6.26
N VAL A 26 -6.41 -2.30 -4.98
CA VAL A 26 -5.26 -3.06 -4.49
C VAL A 26 -5.76 -4.31 -3.77
N LYS A 27 -4.89 -5.31 -3.61
CA LYS A 27 -5.19 -6.54 -2.86
C LYS A 27 -4.21 -6.71 -1.71
N VAL A 28 -4.58 -7.55 -0.75
CA VAL A 28 -3.66 -7.96 0.32
C VAL A 28 -2.45 -8.64 -0.30
N GLY A 29 -1.26 -8.17 0.04
CA GLY A 29 0.02 -8.59 -0.55
C GLY A 29 0.60 -7.62 -1.58
N ASP A 30 -0.18 -6.66 -2.11
CA ASP A 30 0.34 -5.67 -3.06
C ASP A 30 1.30 -4.70 -2.40
N LYS A 31 2.39 -4.36 -3.11
CA LYS A 31 3.29 -3.29 -2.69
C LYS A 31 2.72 -1.96 -3.17
N VAL A 32 2.64 -0.99 -2.27
CA VAL A 32 2.17 0.37 -2.57
C VAL A 32 3.22 1.39 -2.17
N GLN A 33 3.27 2.48 -2.92
CA GLN A 33 4.16 3.59 -2.65
C GLN A 33 3.42 4.58 -1.76
N ILE A 34 3.85 4.67 -0.50
CA ILE A 34 3.25 5.57 0.47
C ILE A 34 3.78 6.98 0.24
N ASN A 35 5.10 7.12 0.06
CA ASN A 35 5.80 8.39 -0.16
C ASN A 35 6.93 8.17 -1.19
N SER A 36 7.62 9.24 -1.62
CA SER A 36 8.79 9.11 -2.51
C SER A 36 9.90 8.20 -1.97
N SER A 37 10.05 8.08 -0.65
CA SER A 37 11.10 7.26 -0.03
C SER A 37 10.57 6.05 0.74
N ALA A 38 9.25 5.90 0.86
CA ALA A 38 8.64 4.86 1.69
C ALA A 38 7.70 3.97 0.88
N LYS A 39 7.96 2.67 0.95
CA LYS A 39 7.12 1.62 0.40
C LYS A 39 6.46 0.85 1.53
N GLY A 40 5.30 0.30 1.25
CA GLY A 40 4.61 -0.59 2.15
C GLY A 40 3.91 -1.71 1.41
N ILE A 41 3.44 -2.69 2.16
CA ILE A 41 2.64 -3.80 1.66
C ILE A 41 1.23 -3.70 2.22
N VAL A 42 0.25 -3.92 1.37
CA VAL A 42 -1.16 -3.95 1.77
C VAL A 42 -1.38 -5.22 2.59
N THR A 43 -1.80 -5.02 3.83
CA THR A 43 -2.11 -6.10 4.78
C THR A 43 -3.60 -6.36 4.89
N GLU A 44 -4.41 -5.36 4.59
CA GLU A 44 -5.87 -5.43 4.69
C GLU A 44 -6.48 -4.43 3.71
N VAL A 45 -7.59 -4.81 3.10
CA VAL A 45 -8.37 -3.98 2.17
C VAL A 45 -9.80 -3.91 2.68
N ASP A 46 -10.54 -2.88 2.26
CA ASP A 46 -11.92 -2.67 2.67
C ASP A 46 -12.07 -2.38 4.18
N VAL A 47 -11.17 -1.55 4.71
CA VAL A 47 -11.22 -1.14 6.12
C VAL A 47 -12.45 -0.24 6.32
N PRO A 48 -13.33 -0.53 7.29
CA PRO A 48 -14.54 0.27 7.52
C PRO A 48 -14.20 1.67 8.02
N GLU A 49 -14.99 2.66 7.60
CA GLU A 49 -14.79 4.07 7.98
C GLU A 49 -14.88 4.29 9.49
N GLU A 50 -15.65 3.46 10.21
CA GLU A 50 -15.83 3.56 11.66
C GLU A 50 -14.52 3.32 12.44
N GLU A 51 -13.71 2.35 12.02
CA GLU A 51 -12.40 2.05 12.63
C GLU A 51 -11.41 3.19 12.39
N VAL A 52 -11.49 3.85 11.24
CA VAL A 52 -10.59 4.94 10.87
C VAL A 52 -11.14 6.31 11.25
N ALA A 53 -12.38 6.42 11.72
CA ALA A 53 -13.03 7.69 12.05
C ALA A 53 -12.22 8.48 13.09
N ALA A 54 -11.62 7.78 14.06
CA ALA A 54 -10.76 8.37 15.08
C ALA A 54 -9.47 9.01 14.53
N PHE A 55 -9.09 8.69 13.29
CA PHE A 55 -7.91 9.21 12.63
C PHE A 55 -8.16 9.57 11.16
N ALA A 56 -9.43 9.81 10.78
CA ALA A 56 -9.84 10.12 9.41
C ALA A 56 -9.13 11.38 8.89
N ASP A 57 -8.98 12.40 9.75
CA ASP A 57 -8.21 13.62 9.47
C ASP A 57 -6.71 13.37 9.20
N LYS A 58 -6.19 12.21 9.63
CA LYS A 58 -4.79 11.81 9.44
C LYS A 58 -4.62 10.77 8.34
N VAL A 59 -5.70 10.22 7.79
CA VAL A 59 -5.64 9.26 6.69
C VAL A 59 -5.13 10.00 5.46
N LYS A 60 -3.99 9.55 4.93
CA LYS A 60 -3.40 10.06 3.70
C LYS A 60 -3.73 9.14 2.54
N SER A 61 -3.63 9.68 1.32
CA SER A 61 -3.67 8.86 0.12
C SER A 61 -2.29 8.26 -0.17
N ILE A 62 -2.27 7.04 -0.71
CA ILE A 62 -1.03 6.48 -1.28
C ILE A 62 -0.65 7.26 -2.55
N VAL A 63 0.64 7.27 -2.91
CA VAL A 63 1.12 7.84 -4.17
C VAL A 63 0.71 6.97 -5.36
N GLY A 64 0.75 5.65 -5.19
CA GLY A 64 0.37 4.70 -6.23
C GLY A 64 0.72 3.26 -5.85
N LEU A 65 0.39 2.33 -6.74
CA LEU A 65 0.83 0.94 -6.64
C LEU A 65 2.30 0.86 -7.06
N VAL A 66 3.11 0.12 -6.30
CA VAL A 66 4.40 -0.34 -6.80
C VAL A 66 4.09 -1.62 -7.55
N GLU A 67 3.78 -1.48 -8.84
CA GLU A 67 3.96 -2.61 -9.73
C GLU A 67 5.44 -3.01 -9.60
N GLU A 68 5.70 -4.15 -8.96
CA GLU A 68 6.83 -4.94 -9.39
C GLU A 68 6.52 -5.19 -10.85
N SER A 69 7.11 -4.37 -11.73
CA SER A 69 7.16 -4.68 -13.14
C SER A 69 7.44 -6.16 -13.19
N GLU A 70 6.47 -6.94 -13.67
CA GLU A 70 6.82 -8.17 -14.35
C GLU A 70 7.92 -7.72 -15.31
N ASP A 71 9.17 -8.07 -14.99
CA ASP A 71 10.18 -8.32 -15.99
C ASP A 71 9.52 -9.32 -16.95
N LYS A 72 8.72 -8.80 -17.88
CA LYS A 72 8.60 -9.36 -19.21
C LYS A 72 9.98 -9.22 -19.81
N ASN A 73 10.86 -10.12 -19.38
CA ASN A 73 11.92 -10.63 -20.21
C ASN A 73 11.24 -11.39 -21.36
N GLU A 74 10.59 -10.65 -22.26
CA GLU A 74 10.32 -11.13 -23.61
C GLU A 74 11.66 -10.99 -24.33
N GLY A 75 12.50 -11.98 -24.08
CA GLY A 75 13.76 -12.15 -24.77
C GLY A 75 13.49 -12.31 -26.26
N THR A 76 14.06 -11.40 -27.03
CA THR A 76 14.40 -11.55 -28.44
C THR A 76 14.83 -12.99 -28.75
N VAL A 77 14.11 -13.65 -29.66
CA VAL A 77 14.65 -14.67 -30.58
C VAL A 77 14.06 -14.47 -31.96
#